data_AF-A0A4U4EHJ8-F1
#
_entry.id   AF-A0A4U4EHJ8-F1
#
_cell.length_a   1.000
_cell.length_b   1.000
_cell.length_c   1.000
_cell.angle_alpha   90.00
_cell.angle_beta   90.00
_cell.angle_gamma   90.00
#
_symmetry.space_group_name_H-M   'P 1'
#
loop_
_entity.id
_entity.type
_entity.pdbx_description
1 polymer ?
#
loop_
_entity_poly.entity_id
_entity_poly.type
_entity_poly.pdbx_seq_one_letter_code
_entity_poly.pdbx_strand_id
1 'polypeptide(L)'
;MKLIFSSIIAIVFLSLTGCGNQENDDLSKKKERYVYTGEIIDISENEKSILTIRVTDIKNIEESKDRAGDMVLSATAEKLKDGKDSVRVGDKIKFVLKDLRMTRSDPPIVFLDSLIEIARIGS
;
A
#
# COMPACT_ATOMS: atom_id res chain seq x y z
N MET A 1 41.92 38.46 29.31
CA MET A 1 41.21 38.09 30.55
C MET A 1 40.03 37.23 30.12
N LYS A 2 40.09 35.90 30.18
CA LYS A 2 39.82 35.02 31.35
C LYS A 2 38.45 35.31 31.96
N LEU A 3 37.52 34.35 31.86
CA LEU A 3 36.44 33.96 32.79
C LEU A 3 35.52 32.94 32.07
N ILE A 4 35.87 31.65 32.09
CA ILE A 4 35.22 30.56 32.84
C ILE A 4 33.73 30.34 32.50
N PHE A 5 33.44 29.29 31.74
CA PHE A 5 32.14 28.61 31.78
C PHE A 5 32.35 27.27 32.49
N SER A 6 32.04 27.28 33.78
CA SER A 6 31.84 26.08 34.59
C SER A 6 30.45 26.20 35.18
N SER A 7 29.53 25.31 34.82
CA SER A 7 28.72 24.60 35.81
C SER A 7 27.85 23.56 35.13
N ILE A 8 28.06 22.32 35.56
CA ILE A 8 27.21 21.15 35.40
C ILE A 8 25.82 21.48 35.96
N ILE A 9 24.75 21.13 35.23
CA ILE A 9 23.44 20.89 35.81
C ILE A 9 22.95 19.55 35.27
N ALA A 10 23.21 18.51 36.06
CA ALA A 10 22.56 17.22 35.95
C ALA A 10 21.13 17.38 36.47
N ILE A 11 20.14 17.14 35.63
CA ILE A 11 18.75 16.96 36.07
C ILE A 11 18.48 15.46 35.97
N VAL A 12 18.71 14.78 37.09
CA VAL A 12 18.13 13.48 37.41
C VAL A 12 16.68 13.74 37.81
N PHE A 13 15.72 13.39 36.96
CA PHE A 13 14.35 13.17 37.41
C PHE A 13 14.19 11.71 37.80
N LEU A 14 14.22 11.50 39.12
CA LEU A 14 13.77 10.30 39.81
C LEU A 14 12.23 10.23 39.74
N SER A 15 11.70 9.11 39.28
CA SER A 15 10.38 8.60 39.69
C SER A 15 10.36 7.09 39.50
N LEU A 16 10.88 6.36 40.50
CA LEU A 16 10.48 4.99 40.77
C LEU A 16 9.03 5.00 41.28
N THR A 17 8.10 4.46 40.51
CA THR A 17 7.00 3.63 41.03
C THR A 17 6.25 2.98 39.86
N GLY A 18 6.20 1.65 39.86
CA GLY A 18 5.32 0.89 38.98
C GLY A 18 5.96 -0.36 38.40
N CYS A 19 6.13 -1.39 39.24
CA CYS A 19 6.03 -2.76 38.74
C CYS A 19 4.64 -2.94 38.14
N GLY A 20 4.56 -2.78 36.83
CA GLY A 20 3.52 -3.32 36.00
C GLY A 20 4.26 -3.86 34.79
N ASN A 21 4.36 -5.18 34.69
CA ASN A 21 4.81 -5.85 33.48
C ASN A 21 3.82 -5.44 32.39
N GLN A 22 4.11 -4.33 31.72
CA GLN A 22 3.40 -3.87 30.55
C GLN A 22 3.85 -4.81 29.44
N GLU A 23 3.26 -6.01 29.44
CA GLU A 23 3.10 -6.81 28.24
C GLU A 23 2.35 -5.93 27.25
N ASN A 24 3.15 -5.14 26.53
CA ASN A 24 2.78 -4.57 25.26
C ASN A 24 2.57 -5.75 24.32
N ASP A 25 1.44 -6.44 24.45
CA ASP A 25 0.76 -7.03 23.31
C ASP A 25 0.11 -5.87 22.53
N ASP A 26 0.97 -4.95 22.06
CA ASP A 26 0.73 -4.27 20.80
C ASP A 26 0.84 -5.39 19.75
N LEU A 27 -0.25 -6.16 19.66
CA LEU A 27 -0.65 -6.86 18.46
C LEU A 27 -0.77 -5.76 17.41
N SER A 28 0.39 -5.38 16.88
CA SER A 28 0.56 -4.62 15.67
C SER A 28 -0.10 -5.50 14.62
N LYS A 29 -1.41 -5.34 14.46
CA LYS A 29 -2.22 -5.89 13.39
C LYS A 29 -1.65 -5.25 12.14
N LYS A 30 -0.53 -5.80 11.66
CA LYS A 30 0.00 -5.58 10.33
C LYS A 30 -1.11 -6.12 9.44
N LYS A 31 -2.09 -5.26 9.10
CA LYS A 31 -3.16 -5.59 8.17
C LYS A 31 -2.44 -6.16 6.95
N GLU A 32 -2.60 -7.45 6.72
CA GLU A 32 -2.01 -8.12 5.56
C GLU A 32 -2.47 -7.35 4.34
N ARG A 33 -1.53 -6.61 3.74
CA ARG A 33 -1.76 -5.90 2.48
C ARG A 33 -1.16 -6.79 1.42
N TYR A 34 -1.92 -7.06 0.38
CA TYR A 34 -1.43 -7.84 -0.75
C TYR A 34 -0.87 -6.87 -1.77
N VAL A 35 0.44 -6.99 -2.02
CA VAL A 35 1.16 -6.06 -2.88
C VAL A 35 1.53 -6.78 -4.16
N TYR A 36 1.05 -6.24 -5.28
CA TYR A 36 1.26 -6.81 -6.60
C TYR A 36 1.93 -5.83 -7.53
N THR A 37 2.62 -6.36 -8.54
CA THR A 37 3.01 -5.62 -9.74
C THR A 37 2.35 -6.24 -10.95
N GLY A 38 2.27 -5.49 -12.04
CA GLY A 38 1.83 -5.98 -13.35
C GLY A 38 1.94 -4.90 -14.40
N GLU A 39 1.51 -5.20 -15.62
CA GLU A 39 1.49 -4.28 -16.75
C GLU A 39 0.06 -4.00 -17.20
N ILE A 40 -0.28 -2.73 -17.44
CA ILE A 40 -1.59 -2.34 -17.92
C ILE A 40 -1.72 -2.69 -19.40
N ILE A 41 -2.74 -3.46 -19.75
CA ILE A 41 -3.06 -3.80 -21.15
C ILE A 41 -4.33 -3.12 -21.67
N ASP A 42 -5.20 -2.65 -20.78
CA ASP A 42 -6.40 -1.88 -21.15
C ASP A 42 -6.84 -0.96 -20.01
N ILE A 43 -7.39 0.21 -20.37
CA ILE A 43 -8.02 1.14 -19.44
C ILE A 43 -9.33 1.62 -20.08
N SER A 44 -10.43 1.45 -19.35
CA SER A 44 -11.73 2.02 -19.70
C SER A 44 -12.35 2.74 -18.52
N GLU A 45 -13.26 3.66 -18.78
CA GLU A 45 -14.00 4.40 -17.75
C GLU A 45 -15.50 4.30 -18.05
N ASN A 46 -16.30 4.08 -17.02
CA ASN A 46 -17.75 4.09 -17.16
C ASN A 46 -18.37 5.47 -16.82
N GLU A 47 -19.67 5.59 -17.03
CA GLU A 47 -20.46 6.80 -16.72
C GLU A 47 -20.42 7.25 -15.25
N LYS A 48 -19.96 6.39 -14.33
CA LYS A 48 -19.82 6.68 -12.90
C LYS A 48 -18.37 7.04 -12.52
N SER A 49 -17.52 7.33 -13.50
CA SER A 49 -16.09 7.64 -13.31
C SER A 49 -15.32 6.52 -12.60
N ILE A 50 -15.78 5.27 -12.77
CA ILE A 50 -15.06 4.08 -12.30
C ILE A 50 -14.17 3.62 -13.45
N LEU A 51 -12.87 3.61 -13.18
CA LEU A 51 -11.84 3.08 -14.05
C LEU A 51 -11.80 1.57 -13.93
N THR A 52 -11.83 0.90 -15.08
CA THR A 52 -11.62 -0.53 -15.23
C THR A 52 -10.26 -0.71 -15.89
N ILE A 53 -9.29 -1.20 -15.12
CA ILE A 53 -7.89 -1.34 -15.55
C ILE A 53 -7.58 -2.83 -15.66
N ARG A 54 -7.30 -3.32 -16.86
CA ARG A 54 -6.87 -4.70 -17.07
C ARG A 54 -5.35 -4.77 -16.97
N VAL A 55 -4.88 -5.71 -16.14
CA VAL A 55 -3.47 -5.87 -15.79
C VAL A 55 -3.05 -7.30 -16.11
N THR A 56 -1.90 -7.46 -16.76
CA THR A 56 -1.27 -8.76 -17.05
C THR A 56 0.08 -8.87 -16.34
N ASP A 57 0.77 -10.00 -16.53
CA ASP A 57 2.09 -10.28 -15.96
C ASP A 57 2.16 -10.04 -14.46
N ILE A 58 1.08 -10.41 -13.75
CA ILE A 58 0.93 -10.09 -12.34
C ILE A 58 1.90 -10.90 -11.50
N LYS A 59 2.61 -10.21 -10.61
CA LYS A 59 3.57 -10.80 -9.67
C LYS A 59 3.28 -10.30 -8.27
N ASN A 60 3.35 -11.20 -7.29
CA ASN A 60 3.23 -10.81 -5.88
C ASN A 60 4.63 -10.39 -5.38
N ILE A 61 4.72 -9.24 -4.71
CA ILE A 61 6.00 -8.72 -4.20
C ILE A 61 6.42 -9.42 -2.89
N GLU A 62 5.45 -9.87 -2.09
CA GLU A 62 5.70 -10.39 -0.73
C GLU A 62 5.70 -11.93 -0.61
N GLU A 63 5.09 -12.67 -1.55
CA GLU A 63 5.08 -14.13 -1.51
C GLU A 63 5.35 -14.78 -2.88
N SER A 64 6.13 -15.87 -2.87
CA SER A 64 6.41 -16.78 -4.01
C SER A 64 5.18 -17.51 -4.58
N LYS A 65 3.97 -17.09 -4.20
CA LYS A 65 2.72 -17.47 -4.87
C LYS A 65 2.45 -16.44 -5.96
N ASP A 66 3.25 -16.53 -7.02
CA ASP A 66 2.94 -15.84 -8.27
C ASP A 66 1.54 -16.26 -8.72
N ARG A 67 0.63 -15.29 -8.80
CA ARG A 67 -0.53 -15.42 -9.67
C ARG A 67 -0.09 -15.00 -11.05
N ALA A 68 0.58 -15.91 -11.76
CA ALA A 68 0.79 -15.77 -13.19
C ALA A 68 -0.58 -15.74 -13.86
N GLY A 69 -1.04 -14.55 -14.25
CA GLY A 69 -2.34 -14.36 -14.88
C GLY A 69 -2.78 -12.90 -14.95
N ASP A 70 -3.94 -12.71 -15.56
CA ASP A 70 -4.57 -11.40 -15.73
C ASP A 70 -5.50 -11.07 -14.55
N MET A 71 -5.66 -9.79 -14.23
CA MET A 71 -6.70 -9.29 -13.33
C MET A 71 -7.32 -8.02 -13.88
N VAL A 72 -8.55 -7.74 -13.46
CA VAL A 72 -9.22 -6.47 -13.70
C VAL A 72 -9.34 -5.72 -12.39
N LEU A 73 -8.82 -4.50 -12.34
CA LEU A 73 -8.90 -3.61 -11.19
C LEU A 73 -10.01 -2.58 -11.43
N SER A 74 -10.99 -2.55 -10.52
CA SER A 74 -11.96 -1.45 -10.46
C SER A 74 -11.42 -0.37 -9.53
N ALA A 75 -11.26 0.85 -10.03
CA ALA A 75 -10.65 1.96 -9.28
C ALA A 75 -11.40 3.27 -9.51
N THR A 76 -11.44 4.14 -8.51
CA THR A 76 -11.73 5.57 -8.71
C THR A 76 -10.41 6.32 -8.92
N ALA A 77 -10.46 7.54 -9.47
CA ALA A 77 -9.26 8.37 -9.64
C ALA A 77 -8.48 8.60 -8.33
N GLU A 78 -9.17 8.54 -7.20
CA GLU A 78 -8.63 8.67 -5.83
C GLU A 78 -7.69 7.52 -5.45
N LYS A 79 -7.87 6.35 -6.08
CA LYS A 79 -7.05 5.16 -5.86
C LYS A 79 -5.78 5.20 -6.69
N LEU A 80 -5.68 6.09 -7.67
CA LEU A 80 -4.47 6.35 -8.43
C LEU A 80 -3.64 7.37 -7.68
N LYS A 81 -2.47 6.96 -7.20
CA LYS A 81 -1.61 7.75 -6.31
C LYS A 81 -1.29 9.15 -6.87
N ASP A 82 -1.02 9.22 -8.17
CA ASP A 82 -0.62 10.45 -8.86
C ASP A 82 -1.75 11.00 -9.76
N GLY A 83 -2.99 10.55 -9.55
CA GLY A 83 -4.18 11.00 -10.28
C GLY A 83 -4.47 10.21 -11.56
N LYS A 84 -5.57 10.54 -12.24
CA LYS A 84 -6.11 9.79 -13.38
C LYS A 84 -5.14 9.68 -14.56
N ASP A 85 -4.44 10.75 -14.89
CA ASP A 85 -3.52 10.83 -16.03
C ASP A 85 -2.15 10.18 -15.78
N SER A 86 -1.93 9.62 -14.59
CA SER A 86 -0.66 9.02 -14.18
C SER A 86 -0.41 7.61 -14.71
N VAL A 87 -1.45 6.96 -15.23
CA VAL A 87 -1.38 5.58 -15.74
C VAL A 87 -1.82 5.51 -17.19
N ARG A 88 -1.12 4.71 -17.98
CA ARG A 88 -1.36 4.49 -19.40
C ARG A 88 -1.20 3.01 -19.75
N VAL A 89 -1.77 2.61 -20.88
CA VAL A 89 -1.53 1.27 -21.44
C VAL A 89 -0.03 1.09 -21.70
N GLY A 90 0.51 -0.07 -21.31
CA GLY A 90 1.93 -0.40 -21.33
C GLY A 90 2.69 0.02 -20.06
N ASP A 91 2.07 0.76 -19.13
CA ASP A 91 2.73 1.10 -17.88
C ASP A 91 2.81 -0.11 -16.95
N LYS A 92 3.98 -0.26 -16.32
CA LYS A 92 4.13 -1.12 -15.16
C LYS A 92 3.57 -0.41 -13.94
N ILE A 93 2.76 -1.11 -13.18
CA ILE A 93 2.13 -0.59 -11.97
C ILE A 93 2.39 -1.49 -10.78
N LYS A 94 2.38 -0.86 -9.60
CA LYS A 94 2.28 -1.48 -8.29
C LYS A 94 0.88 -1.20 -7.78
N PHE A 95 0.18 -2.21 -7.33
CA PHE A 95 -1.12 -2.03 -6.70
C PHE A 95 -1.20 -2.77 -5.38
N VAL A 96 -1.98 -2.21 -4.46
CA VAL A 96 -2.10 -2.69 -3.09
C VAL A 96 -3.55 -3.02 -2.80
N LEU A 97 -3.78 -4.25 -2.36
CA LEU A 97 -5.10 -4.72 -1.93
C LEU A 97 -5.16 -4.84 -0.42
N LYS A 98 -6.30 -4.44 0.15
CA LYS A 98 -6.66 -4.64 1.55
C LYS A 98 -6.94 -6.11 1.85
N ASP A 99 -7.55 -6.80 0.89
CA ASP A 99 -8.01 -8.17 0.98
C ASP A 99 -8.22 -8.74 -0.43
N LEU A 100 -8.34 -10.07 -0.56
CA LEU A 100 -8.44 -10.76 -1.85
C LEU A 100 -9.89 -10.95 -2.34
N ARG A 101 -10.81 -10.03 -2.06
CA ARG A 101 -12.17 -10.16 -2.61
C ARG A 101 -12.20 -9.81 -4.09
N MET A 102 -12.60 -10.80 -4.88
CA MET A 102 -12.66 -10.75 -6.33
C MET A 102 -13.80 -11.63 -6.84
N THR A 103 -14.25 -11.38 -8.06
CA THR A 103 -15.21 -12.24 -8.76
C THR A 103 -14.58 -13.60 -9.10
N ARG A 104 -15.44 -14.60 -9.34
CA ARG A 104 -15.03 -15.92 -9.87
C ARG A 104 -14.98 -15.95 -11.40
N SER A 105 -14.70 -14.81 -12.04
CA SER A 105 -14.57 -14.69 -13.50
C SER A 105 -13.13 -14.95 -13.96
N ASP A 106 -12.94 -15.06 -15.27
CA ASP A 106 -11.62 -15.16 -15.90
C ASP A 106 -11.49 -14.08 -17.00
N PRO A 107 -10.69 -13.01 -16.80
CA PRO A 107 -9.91 -12.73 -15.60
C PRO A 107 -10.79 -12.37 -14.37
N PRO A 108 -10.31 -12.59 -13.15
CA PRO A 108 -10.99 -12.15 -11.94
C PRO A 108 -10.99 -10.62 -11.82
N ILE A 109 -12.10 -10.07 -11.33
CA ILE A 109 -12.30 -8.64 -11.13
C ILE A 109 -12.18 -8.34 -9.65
N VAL A 110 -11.23 -7.48 -9.28
CA VAL A 110 -11.01 -6.99 -7.92
C VAL A 110 -12.09 -5.96 -7.57
N PHE A 111 -12.72 -6.12 -6.42
CA PHE A 111 -13.72 -5.16 -5.96
C PHE A 111 -13.09 -3.82 -5.56
N LEU A 112 -13.83 -2.75 -5.83
CA LEU A 112 -13.37 -1.37 -5.60
C LEU A 112 -12.92 -1.13 -4.16
N ASP A 113 -13.61 -1.73 -3.18
CA ASP A 113 -13.30 -1.53 -1.76
C ASP A 113 -12.14 -2.40 -1.24
N SER A 114 -11.71 -3.39 -2.04
CA SER A 114 -10.49 -4.17 -1.80
C SER A 114 -9.25 -3.45 -2.32
N LEU A 115 -9.39 -2.57 -3.31
CA LEU A 115 -8.29 -1.78 -3.85
C LEU A 115 -7.95 -0.59 -2.94
N ILE A 116 -6.70 -0.52 -2.49
CA ILE A 116 -6.20 0.59 -1.68
C ILE A 116 -5.58 1.66 -2.57
N GLU A 117 -4.64 1.26 -3.42
CA GLU A 117 -3.80 2.17 -4.19
C GLU A 117 -3.28 1.48 -5.46
N ILE A 118 -3.13 2.26 -6.53
CA ILE A 118 -2.40 1.95 -7.75
C ILE A 118 -1.37 3.06 -7.97
N ALA A 119 -0.12 2.68 -8.19
CA ALA A 119 0.99 3.58 -8.45
C ALA A 119 1.83 3.06 -9.63
N ARG A 120 2.29 3.95 -10.50
CA ARG A 120 3.20 3.58 -11.58
C ARG A 120 4.58 3.17 -11.05
N ILE A 121 5.18 2.13 -11.62
CA ILE A 121 6.55 1.70 -11.35
C ILE A 121 7.42 2.21 -12.49
N GLY A 122 8.07 3.36 -12.26
CA GLY A 122 9.05 3.93 -13.18
C GLY A 122 8.60 5.23 -13.85
N SER A 123 9.47 6.23 -13.73
CA SER A 123 9.96 7.05 -14.84
C SER A 123 11.43 6.69 -15.03
#